data_AF-A0A0K1PVB5-F1
#
_entry.id   AF-A0A0K1PVB5-F1
#
_cell.length_a   1.000
_cell.length_b   1.000
_cell.length_c   1.000
_cell.angle_alpha   90.00
_cell.angle_beta   90.00
_cell.angle_gamma   90.00
#
_symmetry.space_group_name_H-M   'P 1'
#
loop_
_entity.id
_entity.type
_entity.pdbx_description
1 polymer ?
#
loop_
_entity_poly.entity_id
_entity_poly.type
_entity_poly.pdbx_seq_one_letter_code
_entity_poly.pdbx_strand_id
1 'polypeptide(L)'
;MRASRLLLSCLALFSIASVSTLATPRTAHAANVQACLAASEKGQRARAAGKLREAREQFLVCGAEGCPSVVRHDCTQWQTDLQASIPTVVLGAKDRGNRDLVDVTVSVDDQVLVNKLDGKAVNVDPGAHTFKFEHPTYPTVTQQAVIKEGEKSRNITVTFEGGEPEVTKVENPSQPAVVREHTVLPWVVVGVGVAALATGAVIFATSPDRPANCDKGTQLCVHPVGMSDSDFKASQEKAGDADSRPVLGAVLGASGLGLVAIGLLWHFVEPTGPVKTETGTALRVTPWAGANMSGLSLDGRF
;
A
#
# COMPACT_ATOMS: atom_id res chain seq x y z
N MET A 1 33.88 68.19 75.42
CA MET A 1 33.22 66.88 75.21
C MET A 1 33.98 66.14 74.09
N ARG A 2 34.45 64.90 74.36
CA ARG A 2 35.13 63.93 73.45
C ARG A 2 36.52 64.37 72.93
N ALA A 3 37.69 63.88 73.38
CA ALA A 3 38.21 62.50 73.51
C ALA A 3 38.11 61.72 72.17
N SER A 4 39.10 61.02 71.61
CA SER A 4 40.37 60.49 72.14
C SER A 4 41.24 59.92 70.99
N ARG A 5 42.55 60.18 71.05
CA ARG A 5 43.72 59.28 70.87
C ARG A 5 43.97 58.48 69.58
N LEU A 6 45.16 58.77 69.04
CA LEU A 6 46.00 57.95 68.17
C LEU A 6 46.53 56.66 68.84
N LEU A 7 46.77 55.67 67.96
CA LEU A 7 47.90 54.73 67.87
C LEU A 7 48.09 53.55 68.86
N LEU A 8 48.41 52.41 68.20
CA LEU A 8 49.34 51.32 68.55
C LEU A 8 48.81 49.96 69.06
N SER A 9 49.06 48.95 68.21
CA SER A 9 49.49 47.55 68.47
C SER A 9 48.73 46.66 69.47
N CYS A 10 48.20 45.53 68.98
CA CYS A 10 48.64 44.21 69.46
C CYS A 10 48.23 43.09 68.49
N LEU A 11 49.21 42.26 68.13
CA LEU A 11 49.04 41.00 67.42
C LEU A 11 48.08 40.08 68.19
N ALA A 12 47.11 39.50 67.49
CA ALA A 12 46.47 38.26 67.89
C ALA A 12 46.30 37.38 66.65
N LEU A 13 47.31 36.55 66.38
CA LEU A 13 47.21 35.43 65.45
C LEU A 13 46.18 34.44 66.01
N PHE A 14 44.95 34.51 65.52
CA PHE A 14 43.97 33.45 65.70
C PHE A 14 44.19 32.41 64.60
N SER A 15 44.95 31.37 64.91
CA SER A 15 45.00 30.14 64.11
C SER A 15 43.62 29.49 64.12
N ILE A 16 42.79 29.83 63.13
CA ILE A 16 41.60 29.05 62.80
C ILE A 16 42.12 27.79 62.12
N ALA A 17 42.19 26.70 62.88
CA ALA A 17 42.40 25.37 62.35
C ALA A 17 41.21 25.03 61.43
N SER A 18 41.36 25.33 60.14
CA SER A 18 40.46 24.86 59.09
C SER A 18 40.54 23.34 59.04
N VAL A 19 39.66 22.67 59.79
CA VAL A 19 39.38 21.26 59.62
C VAL A 19 38.67 21.10 58.28
N SER A 20 39.46 20.95 57.23
CA SER A 20 39.00 20.56 55.91
C SER A 20 38.53 19.12 55.98
N THR A 21 37.26 18.92 56.34
CA THR A 21 36.54 17.66 56.12
C THR A 21 36.60 17.33 54.63
N LEU A 22 37.47 16.40 54.26
CA LEU A 22 37.48 15.74 52.95
C LEU A 22 36.18 14.95 52.82
N ALA A 23 35.14 15.59 52.29
CA ALA A 23 33.96 14.92 51.77
C ALA A 23 34.41 14.07 50.57
N THR A 24 34.64 12.78 50.83
CA THR A 24 34.93 11.81 49.77
C THR A 24 33.69 11.66 48.89
N PRO A 25 33.79 11.77 47.56
CA PRO A 25 32.65 11.73 46.65
C PRO A 25 32.15 10.29 46.47
N ARG A 26 31.45 9.73 47.48
CA ARG A 26 30.76 8.42 47.34
C ARG A 26 29.40 8.54 46.66
N THR A 27 28.84 9.74 46.55
CA THR A 27 27.53 9.99 45.94
C THR A 27 27.56 9.98 44.40
N ALA A 28 28.70 10.28 43.79
CA ALA A 28 28.84 10.31 42.34
C ALA A 28 28.65 8.93 41.69
N HIS A 29 29.20 7.86 42.31
CA HIS A 29 29.07 6.50 41.77
C HIS A 29 27.65 5.94 41.90
N ALA A 30 26.99 6.15 43.03
CA ALA A 30 25.61 5.69 43.24
C ALA A 30 24.62 6.43 42.31
N ALA A 31 24.79 7.74 42.14
CA ALA A 31 24.00 8.54 41.19
C ALA A 31 24.19 8.06 39.75
N ASN A 32 25.41 7.68 39.36
CA ASN A 32 25.69 7.13 38.04
C ASN A 32 25.02 5.76 37.83
N VAL A 33 25.05 4.87 38.83
CA VAL A 33 24.36 3.56 38.74
C VAL A 33 22.86 3.75 38.59
N GLN A 34 22.24 4.64 39.36
CA GLN A 34 20.81 4.89 39.26
C GLN A 34 20.40 5.49 37.91
N ALA A 35 21.22 6.38 37.35
CA ALA A 35 21.00 6.92 36.00
C ALA A 35 21.06 5.83 34.92
N CYS A 36 22.01 4.89 35.00
CA CYS A 36 22.12 3.77 34.07
C CYS A 36 20.89 2.86 34.11
N LEU A 37 20.40 2.52 35.31
CA LEU A 37 19.21 1.69 35.47
C LEU A 37 17.96 2.40 34.95
N ALA A 38 17.80 3.69 35.25
CA ALA A 38 16.69 4.49 34.75
C ALA A 38 16.70 4.60 33.21
N ALA A 39 17.88 4.74 32.60
CA ALA A 39 18.01 4.76 31.14
C ALA A 39 17.65 3.41 30.52
N SER A 40 18.12 2.29 31.08
CA SER A 40 17.73 0.94 30.64
C SER A 40 16.21 0.76 30.69
N GLU A 41 15.59 1.12 31.82
CA GLU A 41 14.14 1.00 32.01
C GLU A 41 13.35 1.91 31.06
N LYS A 42 13.79 3.16 30.85
CA LYS A 42 13.19 4.07 29.86
C LYS A 42 13.32 3.51 28.44
N GLY A 43 14.47 2.98 28.08
CA GLY A 43 14.70 2.38 26.76
C GLY A 43 13.81 1.16 26.52
N GLN A 44 13.66 0.29 27.52
CA GLN A 44 12.75 -0.86 27.44
C GLN A 44 11.28 -0.44 27.27
N ARG A 45 10.83 0.58 28.02
CA ARG A 45 9.48 1.16 27.86
C ARG A 45 9.27 1.78 26.48
N ALA A 46 10.23 2.58 26.01
CA ALA A 46 10.16 3.22 24.69
C ALA A 46 10.11 2.16 23.58
N ARG A 47 10.92 1.10 23.68
CA ARG A 47 10.90 -0.04 22.75
C ARG A 47 9.53 -0.72 22.74
N ALA A 48 8.96 -1.02 23.90
CA ALA A 48 7.64 -1.63 24.00
C ALA A 48 6.52 -0.72 23.44
N ALA A 49 6.70 0.59 23.49
CA ALA A 49 5.79 1.58 22.92
C ALA A 49 5.99 1.84 21.42
N GLY A 50 6.92 1.14 20.76
CA GLY A 50 7.26 1.37 19.35
C GLY A 50 8.08 2.64 19.07
N LYS A 51 8.53 3.36 20.11
CA LYS A 51 9.38 4.55 19.98
C LYS A 51 10.85 4.14 19.90
N LEU A 52 11.22 3.47 18.81
CA LEU A 52 12.51 2.82 18.65
C LEU A 52 13.69 3.81 18.59
N ARG A 53 13.49 5.03 18.09
CA ARG A 53 14.51 6.10 18.11
C ARG A 53 14.80 6.57 19.52
N GLU A 54 13.76 6.83 20.31
CA GLU A 54 13.88 7.18 21.73
C GLU A 54 14.54 6.03 22.51
N ALA A 55 14.13 4.79 22.25
CA ALA A 55 14.73 3.61 22.87
C ALA A 55 16.24 3.51 22.58
N ARG A 56 16.65 3.75 21.32
CA ARG A 56 18.05 3.76 20.91
C ARG A 56 18.85 4.82 21.67
N GLU A 57 18.32 6.03 21.83
CA GLU A 57 18.97 7.09 22.61
C GLU A 57 19.18 6.68 24.07
N GLN A 58 18.15 6.09 24.71
CA GLN A 58 18.27 5.63 26.09
C GLN A 58 19.24 4.46 26.24
N PHE A 59 19.26 3.53 25.27
CA PHE A 59 20.21 2.43 25.31
C PHE A 59 21.66 2.89 25.09
N LEU A 60 21.89 3.96 24.32
CA LEU A 60 23.23 4.59 24.21
C LEU A 60 23.71 5.11 25.57
N VAL A 61 22.82 5.68 26.38
CA VAL A 61 23.16 6.17 27.72
C VAL A 61 23.55 5.02 28.65
N CYS A 62 22.79 3.94 28.73
CA CYS A 62 23.11 2.81 29.62
C CYS A 62 24.21 1.88 29.10
N GLY A 63 24.49 1.91 27.79
CA GLY A 63 25.62 1.22 27.17
C GLY A 63 26.97 1.93 27.37
N ALA A 64 26.97 3.16 27.89
CA ALA A 64 28.16 3.96 28.06
C ALA A 64 29.16 3.38 29.08
N GLU A 65 30.44 3.75 28.90
CA GLU A 65 31.48 3.44 29.88
C GLU A 65 31.18 4.16 31.21
N GLY A 66 31.20 3.41 32.33
CA GLY A 66 30.81 3.91 33.65
C GLY A 66 29.53 3.30 34.21
N CYS A 67 28.71 2.65 33.37
CA CYS A 67 27.58 1.83 33.84
C CYS A 67 28.03 0.42 34.29
N PRO A 68 27.29 -0.26 35.19
CA PRO A 68 27.57 -1.65 35.57
C PRO A 68 27.65 -2.58 34.36
N SER A 69 28.61 -3.53 34.38
CA SER A 69 28.91 -4.38 33.22
C SER A 69 27.70 -5.16 32.69
N VAL A 70 26.85 -5.67 33.59
CA VAL A 70 25.62 -6.39 33.23
C VAL A 70 24.64 -5.49 32.46
N VAL A 71 24.41 -4.27 32.96
CA VAL A 71 23.50 -3.30 32.31
C VAL A 71 24.05 -2.89 30.93
N ARG A 72 25.35 -2.64 30.85
CA ARG A 72 26.01 -2.28 29.59
C ARG A 72 25.86 -3.37 28.53
N HIS A 73 26.05 -4.62 28.93
CA HIS A 73 25.92 -5.78 28.04
C HIS A 73 24.53 -5.83 27.41
N ASP A 74 23.48 -5.79 28.24
CA ASP A 74 22.09 -5.84 27.77
C ASP A 74 21.74 -4.64 26.88
N CYS A 75 22.15 -3.44 27.28
CA CYS A 75 21.94 -2.23 26.50
C CYS A 75 22.62 -2.29 25.12
N THR A 76 23.83 -2.86 25.05
CA THR A 76 24.57 -3.01 23.79
C THR A 76 23.89 -4.02 22.87
N GLN A 77 23.38 -5.13 23.44
CA GLN A 77 22.59 -6.11 22.69
C GLN A 77 21.32 -5.47 22.13
N TRP A 78 20.55 -4.75 22.94
CA TRP A 78 19.33 -4.09 22.47
C TRP A 78 19.58 -3.00 21.43
N GLN A 79 20.70 -2.27 21.48
CA GLN A 79 21.07 -1.34 20.41
C GLN A 79 21.25 -2.05 19.06
N THR A 80 21.83 -3.26 19.08
CA THR A 80 22.02 -4.09 17.88
C THR A 80 20.66 -4.53 17.33
N ASP A 81 19.76 -5.03 18.19
CA ASP A 81 18.40 -5.42 17.80
C ASP A 81 17.63 -4.25 17.17
N LEU A 82 17.74 -3.06 17.77
CA LEU A 82 17.07 -1.86 17.28
C LEU A 82 17.59 -1.42 15.91
N GLN A 83 18.87 -1.64 15.59
CA GLN A 83 19.39 -1.26 14.29
C GLN A 83 18.68 -2.02 13.14
N ALA A 84 18.37 -3.29 13.35
CA ALA A 84 17.57 -4.07 12.41
C ALA A 84 16.10 -3.59 12.41
N SER A 85 15.55 -3.28 13.58
CA SER A 85 14.12 -3.00 13.77
C SER A 85 13.69 -1.57 13.41
N ILE A 86 14.58 -0.57 13.51
CA ILE A 86 14.26 0.84 13.18
C ILE A 86 14.08 0.98 11.67
N PRO A 87 12.90 1.33 11.16
CA PRO A 87 12.70 1.51 9.74
C PRO A 87 13.38 2.78 9.19
N THR A 88 13.63 2.79 7.88
CA THR A 88 14.17 3.95 7.18
C THR A 88 13.31 4.32 5.99
N VAL A 89 13.13 5.64 5.80
CA VAL A 89 12.40 6.21 4.67
C VAL A 89 13.32 7.09 3.82
N VAL A 90 13.11 7.09 2.51
CA VAL A 90 13.74 8.01 1.57
C VAL A 90 12.68 8.99 1.11
N LEU A 91 12.89 10.26 1.44
CA LEU A 91 11.94 11.33 1.17
C LEU A 91 12.23 11.94 -0.21
N GLY A 92 11.18 12.17 -1.00
CA GLY A 92 11.28 12.81 -2.30
C GLY A 92 10.17 13.85 -2.51
N ALA A 93 10.45 14.85 -3.32
CA ALA A 93 9.46 15.82 -3.75
C ALA A 93 9.71 16.18 -5.21
N LYS A 94 8.62 16.29 -5.97
CA LYS A 94 8.67 16.64 -7.39
C LYS A 94 7.70 17.75 -7.73
N ASP A 95 7.96 18.49 -8.80
CA ASP A 95 6.98 19.37 -9.43
C ASP A 95 6.19 18.65 -10.54
N ARG A 96 5.20 19.35 -11.14
CA ARG A 96 4.43 18.82 -12.29
C ARG A 96 5.27 18.49 -13.52
N GLY A 97 6.46 19.08 -13.64
CA GLY A 97 7.43 18.76 -14.69
C GLY A 97 8.26 17.52 -14.40
N ASN A 98 7.97 16.78 -13.32
CA ASN A 98 8.74 15.63 -12.85
C ASN A 98 10.19 15.99 -12.47
N ARG A 99 10.45 17.26 -12.15
CA ARG A 99 11.76 17.72 -11.64
C ARG A 99 11.79 17.57 -10.13
N ASP A 100 12.92 17.11 -9.61
CA ASP A 100 13.12 16.97 -8.17
C ASP A 100 13.26 18.35 -7.50
N LEU A 101 12.54 18.53 -6.40
CA LEU A 101 12.60 19.71 -5.55
C LEU A 101 13.47 19.40 -4.33
N VAL A 102 14.57 20.14 -4.16
CA VAL A 102 15.55 19.89 -3.09
C VAL A 102 15.33 20.77 -1.86
N ASP A 103 14.78 21.97 -2.04
CA ASP A 103 14.52 22.94 -0.97
C ASP A 103 13.15 22.70 -0.30
N VAL A 104 12.93 21.45 0.14
CA VAL A 104 11.71 21.02 0.82
C VAL A 104 12.03 20.62 2.26
N THR A 105 11.34 21.25 3.19
CA THR A 105 11.35 20.86 4.61
C THR A 105 10.29 19.79 4.82
N VAL A 106 10.66 18.70 5.49
CA VAL A 106 9.74 17.60 5.80
C VAL A 106 9.66 17.42 7.31
N SER A 107 8.43 17.43 7.83
CA SER A 107 8.12 17.07 9.21
C SER A 107 7.31 15.78 9.28
N VAL A 108 7.45 15.07 10.39
CA VAL A 108 6.71 13.85 10.74
C VAL A 108 6.08 14.08 12.09
N ASP A 109 4.75 13.99 12.16
CA ASP A 109 3.97 14.24 13.39
C ASP A 109 4.39 15.55 14.09
N ASP A 110 4.47 16.62 13.29
CA ASP A 110 4.87 17.98 13.70
C ASP A 110 6.33 18.14 14.16
N GLN A 111 7.16 17.09 14.08
CA GLN A 111 8.60 17.17 14.31
C GLN A 111 9.35 17.28 12.97
N VAL A 112 10.16 18.34 12.80
CA VAL A 112 11.01 18.49 11.61
C VAL A 112 12.01 17.35 11.53
N LEU A 113 11.95 16.60 10.42
CA LEU A 113 12.82 15.45 10.17
C LEU A 113 14.02 15.86 9.32
N VAL A 114 13.78 16.65 8.26
CA VAL A 114 14.83 17.21 7.39
C VAL A 114 14.43 18.60 6.90
N ASN A 115 15.41 19.50 6.73
CA ASN A 115 15.17 20.84 6.20
C ASN A 115 15.34 20.93 4.67
N LYS A 116 15.98 19.92 4.08
CA LYS A 116 16.22 19.78 2.64
C LYS A 116 16.20 18.31 2.26
N LEU A 117 15.88 18.01 1.01
CA LEU A 117 15.91 16.66 0.46
C LEU A 117 17.28 16.40 -0.17
N ASP A 118 18.06 15.51 0.45
CA ASP A 118 19.41 15.14 0.04
C ASP A 118 19.50 13.68 -0.49
N GLY A 119 18.35 13.00 -0.57
CA GLY A 119 18.24 11.61 -1.03
C GLY A 119 18.73 10.56 -0.02
N LYS A 120 19.10 10.96 1.22
CA LYS A 120 19.52 10.00 2.24
C LYS A 120 18.31 9.36 2.92
N ALA A 121 18.51 8.11 3.35
CA ALA A 121 17.54 7.42 4.16
C ALA A 121 17.54 7.98 5.59
N VAL A 122 16.36 8.25 6.13
CA VAL A 122 16.17 8.81 7.48
C VAL A 122 15.43 7.82 8.37
N ASN A 123 15.87 7.69 9.61
CA ASN A 123 15.24 6.83 10.61
C ASN A 123 13.89 7.43 11.06
N VAL A 124 12.85 6.61 11.04
CA VAL A 124 11.51 6.94 11.54
C VAL A 124 11.07 5.82 12.47
N ASP A 125 10.18 6.12 13.41
CA ASP A 125 9.60 5.09 14.26
C ASP A 125 8.57 4.24 13.46
N PRO A 126 8.31 2.99 13.84
CA PRO A 126 7.21 2.21 13.26
C PRO A 126 5.85 2.76 13.70
N GLY A 127 4.86 2.67 12.82
CA GLY A 127 3.49 3.09 13.10
C GLY A 127 2.90 3.99 12.01
N ALA A 128 1.70 4.50 12.28
CA ALA A 128 1.03 5.45 11.41
C ALA A 128 1.64 6.84 11.63
N HIS A 129 2.13 7.46 10.55
CA HIS A 129 2.78 8.76 10.57
C HIS A 129 2.18 9.70 9.52
N THR A 130 2.17 10.98 9.86
CA THR A 130 1.79 12.05 8.93
C THR A 130 3.03 12.82 8.50
N PHE A 131 3.39 12.71 7.22
CA PHE A 131 4.49 13.44 6.61
C PHE A 131 3.97 14.73 6.01
N LYS A 132 4.56 15.87 6.40
CA LYS A 132 4.21 17.20 5.89
C LYS A 132 5.41 17.78 5.15
N PHE A 133 5.21 18.09 3.87
CA PHE A 133 6.20 18.63 2.96
C PHE A 133 5.92 20.11 2.72
N GLU A 134 6.88 20.96 3.04
CA GLU A 134 6.80 22.42 2.96
C GLU A 134 7.89 22.94 2.03
N HIS A 135 7.48 23.76 1.05
CA HIS A 135 8.38 24.42 0.12
C HIS A 135 8.05 25.93 0.10
N PRO A 136 9.04 26.83 -0.09
CA PRO A 136 8.79 28.28 -0.08
C PRO A 136 7.75 28.76 -1.10
N THR A 137 7.74 28.16 -2.29
CA THR A 137 6.93 28.58 -3.44
C THR A 137 5.67 27.74 -3.66
N TYR A 138 5.59 26.53 -3.11
CA TYR A 138 4.48 25.60 -3.38
C TYR A 138 3.59 25.45 -2.14
N PRO A 139 2.27 25.19 -2.31
CA PRO A 139 1.39 24.85 -1.19
C PRO A 139 1.87 23.60 -0.45
N THR A 140 1.76 23.59 0.88
CA THR A 140 2.10 22.43 1.71
C THR A 140 1.34 21.18 1.28
N VAL A 141 2.05 20.05 1.21
CA VAL A 141 1.46 18.73 0.92
C VAL A 141 1.60 17.81 2.12
N THR A 142 0.54 17.08 2.44
CA THR A 142 0.55 16.10 3.54
C THR A 142 0.29 14.70 3.01
N GLN A 143 1.08 13.73 3.46
CA GLN A 143 0.99 12.33 3.09
C GLN A 143 0.95 11.47 4.35
N GLN A 144 -0.09 10.64 4.50
CA GLN A 144 -0.13 9.64 5.56
C GLN A 144 0.48 8.32 5.08
N ALA A 145 1.24 7.67 5.96
CA ALA A 145 1.82 6.36 5.69
C ALA A 145 1.99 5.57 6.99
N VAL A 146 1.67 4.28 6.93
CA VAL A 146 2.00 3.33 8.02
C VAL A 146 3.37 2.75 7.76
N ILE A 147 4.37 3.13 8.53
CA ILE A 147 5.76 2.65 8.46
C ILE A 147 5.88 1.33 9.22
N LYS A 148 6.34 0.27 8.55
CA LYS A 148 6.44 -1.06 9.16
C LYS A 148 7.78 -1.22 9.87
N GLU A 149 7.79 -1.92 11.00
CA GLU A 149 9.03 -2.24 11.71
C GLU A 149 9.99 -3.01 10.80
N GLY A 150 11.28 -2.66 10.84
CA GLY A 150 12.34 -3.25 10.02
C GLY A 150 12.34 -2.87 8.54
N GLU A 151 11.33 -2.15 8.04
CA GLU A 151 11.26 -1.72 6.64
C GLU A 151 12.37 -0.71 6.31
N LYS A 152 13.26 -1.05 5.37
CA LYS A 152 14.39 -0.19 4.99
C LYS A 152 14.13 0.50 3.65
N SER A 153 14.59 1.74 3.56
CA SER A 153 14.65 2.56 2.36
C SER A 153 13.31 2.70 1.64
N ARG A 154 12.22 2.85 2.40
CA ARG A 154 10.90 3.06 1.81
C ARG A 154 10.80 4.45 1.19
N ASN A 155 10.45 4.53 -0.09
CA ASN A 155 10.25 5.81 -0.77
C ASN A 155 8.91 6.45 -0.36
N ILE A 156 8.98 7.69 0.11
CA ILE A 156 7.82 8.56 0.33
C ILE A 156 8.04 9.80 -0.54
N THR A 157 7.41 9.82 -1.72
CA THR A 157 7.54 10.90 -2.69
C THR A 157 6.20 11.61 -2.89
N VAL A 158 6.20 12.94 -2.82
CA VAL A 158 5.02 13.78 -3.13
C VAL A 158 5.26 14.61 -4.39
N THR A 159 4.17 14.98 -5.07
CA THR A 159 4.20 15.93 -6.18
C THR A 159 3.50 17.21 -5.76
N PHE A 160 4.16 18.36 -5.94
CA PHE A 160 3.60 19.67 -5.65
C PHE A 160 2.82 20.23 -6.84
N GLU A 161 1.58 20.61 -6.57
CA GLU A 161 0.61 21.05 -7.57
C GLU A 161 0.45 22.59 -7.51
N GLY A 162 1.50 23.38 -7.80
CA GLY A 162 1.36 24.85 -7.84
C GLY A 162 2.65 25.66 -7.72
N GLY A 163 3.30 25.93 -8.85
CA GLY A 163 4.39 26.90 -9.00
C GLY A 163 4.24 27.53 -10.39
N GLU A 164 4.47 28.83 -10.49
CA GLU A 164 4.27 29.64 -11.72
C GLU A 164 4.78 28.89 -12.97
N PRO A 165 3.89 28.50 -13.88
CA PRO A 165 4.27 27.97 -15.18
C PRO A 165 4.52 29.16 -16.11
N GLU A 166 5.78 29.51 -16.38
CA GLU A 166 6.06 30.36 -17.52
C GLU A 166 5.66 29.61 -18.79
N VAL A 167 4.64 30.16 -19.44
CA VAL A 167 3.94 29.60 -20.58
C VAL A 167 4.87 29.62 -21.80
N THR A 168 5.34 28.44 -22.20
CA THR A 168 5.34 28.14 -23.64
C THR A 168 4.23 27.14 -23.89
N LYS A 169 3.07 27.68 -24.26
CA LYS A 169 2.04 26.96 -24.98
C LYS A 169 2.66 26.47 -26.29
N VAL A 170 3.28 25.29 -26.28
CA VAL A 170 3.31 24.45 -27.47
C VAL A 170 2.01 23.68 -27.45
N GLU A 171 1.06 24.21 -28.21
CA GLU A 171 -0.06 23.46 -28.71
C GLU A 171 0.51 22.25 -29.47
N ASN A 172 0.57 21.10 -28.80
CA ASN A 172 0.70 19.83 -29.48
C ASN A 172 -0.68 19.16 -29.46
N PRO A 173 -1.39 19.09 -30.60
CA PRO A 173 -2.66 18.39 -30.68
C PRO A 173 -2.38 16.88 -30.72
N SER A 174 -2.05 16.26 -29.58
CA SER A 174 -1.90 14.80 -29.44
C SER A 174 -1.50 14.37 -28.02
N GLN A 175 -2.26 14.74 -27.00
CA GLN A 175 -2.41 13.85 -25.85
C GLN A 175 -3.88 13.46 -25.75
N PRO A 176 -4.23 12.17 -25.92
CA PRO A 176 -5.58 11.72 -25.65
C PRO A 176 -5.90 12.10 -24.21
N ALA A 177 -7.11 12.59 -23.98
CA ALA A 177 -7.68 12.73 -22.64
C ALA A 177 -7.28 11.51 -21.80
N VAL A 178 -6.97 11.68 -20.51
CA VAL A 178 -6.85 10.54 -19.59
C VAL A 178 -8.16 9.78 -19.67
N VAL A 179 -8.17 8.76 -20.54
CA VAL A 179 -9.30 7.86 -20.69
C VAL A 179 -9.30 7.13 -19.37
N ARG A 180 -10.36 7.35 -18.59
CA ARG A 180 -10.70 6.44 -17.50
C ARG A 180 -10.98 5.11 -18.20
N GLU A 181 -9.96 4.28 -18.37
CA GLU A 181 -10.12 2.97 -18.97
C GLU A 181 -10.89 2.14 -17.95
N HIS A 182 -12.20 2.01 -18.16
CA HIS A 182 -12.97 0.94 -17.57
C HIS A 182 -12.26 -0.36 -17.92
N THR A 183 -12.00 -1.21 -16.92
CA THR A 183 -11.54 -2.57 -17.15
C THR A 183 -12.42 -3.18 -18.25
N VAL A 184 -11.82 -3.73 -19.31
CA VAL A 184 -12.56 -4.28 -20.46
C VAL A 184 -13.19 -5.63 -20.11
N LEU A 185 -12.73 -6.28 -19.03
CA LEU A 185 -13.13 -7.62 -18.59
C LEU A 185 -14.64 -7.74 -18.28
N PRO A 186 -15.30 -6.82 -17.54
CA PRO A 186 -16.75 -6.85 -17.36
C PRO A 186 -17.53 -6.85 -18.67
N TRP A 187 -17.10 -6.09 -19.68
CA TRP A 187 -17.76 -6.05 -20.99
C TRP A 187 -17.58 -7.33 -21.80
N VAL A 188 -16.43 -8.01 -21.66
CA VAL A 188 -16.22 -9.34 -22.26
C VAL A 188 -17.20 -10.36 -21.67
N VAL A 189 -17.39 -10.36 -20.35
CA VAL A 189 -18.35 -11.26 -19.67
C VAL A 189 -19.79 -11.00 -20.12
N VAL A 190 -20.19 -9.72 -20.22
CA VAL A 190 -21.51 -9.34 -20.76
C VAL A 190 -21.67 -9.81 -22.21
N GLY A 191 -20.66 -9.61 -23.06
CA GLY A 191 -20.69 -10.03 -24.46
C GLY A 191 -20.87 -11.54 -24.62
N VAL A 192 -20.13 -12.35 -23.84
CA VAL A 192 -20.29 -13.81 -23.83
C VAL A 192 -21.69 -14.21 -23.35
N GLY A 193 -22.21 -13.55 -22.31
CA GLY A 193 -23.57 -13.79 -21.81
C GLY A 193 -24.65 -13.53 -22.86
N VAL A 194 -24.54 -12.42 -23.61
CA VAL A 194 -25.48 -12.08 -24.69
C VAL A 194 -25.40 -13.09 -25.84
N ALA A 195 -24.20 -13.54 -26.22
CA ALA A 195 -24.03 -14.55 -27.26
C ALA A 195 -24.66 -15.90 -26.87
N ALA A 196 -24.46 -16.34 -25.62
CA ALA A 196 -25.08 -17.54 -25.08
C ALA A 196 -26.61 -17.43 -25.04
N LEU A 197 -27.14 -16.28 -24.62
CA LEU A 197 -28.57 -15.98 -24.62
C LEU A 197 -29.19 -16.06 -26.01
N ALA A 198 -28.60 -15.36 -26.99
CA ALA A 198 -29.08 -15.34 -28.36
C ALA A 198 -29.07 -16.75 -28.97
N THR A 199 -27.99 -17.51 -28.72
CA THR A 199 -27.87 -18.89 -29.19
C THR A 199 -28.94 -19.79 -28.56
N GLY A 200 -29.15 -19.68 -27.24
CA GLY A 200 -30.19 -20.44 -26.53
C GLY A 200 -31.59 -20.12 -27.05
N ALA A 201 -31.88 -18.85 -27.31
CA ALA A 201 -33.16 -18.39 -27.89
C ALA A 201 -33.38 -18.94 -29.30
N VAL A 202 -32.36 -18.96 -30.16
CA VAL A 202 -32.45 -19.54 -31.51
C VAL A 202 -32.71 -21.04 -31.45
N ILE A 203 -31.98 -21.78 -30.60
CA ILE A 203 -32.21 -23.23 -30.40
C ILE A 203 -33.64 -23.49 -29.92
N PHE A 204 -34.13 -22.69 -28.97
CA PHE A 204 -35.50 -22.81 -28.47
C PHE A 204 -36.55 -22.49 -29.55
N ALA A 205 -36.36 -21.42 -30.31
CA ALA A 205 -37.30 -21.00 -31.36
C ALA A 205 -37.32 -21.92 -32.59
N THR A 206 -36.20 -22.59 -32.88
CA THR A 206 -36.06 -23.53 -34.00
C THR A 206 -36.27 -24.99 -33.60
N SER A 207 -36.76 -25.22 -32.38
CA SER A 207 -37.04 -26.58 -31.90
C SER A 207 -38.16 -27.20 -32.76
N PRO A 208 -37.93 -28.40 -33.32
CA PRO A 208 -38.91 -29.04 -34.20
C PRO A 208 -40.13 -29.49 -33.40
N ASP A 209 -41.30 -29.43 -34.04
CA ASP A 209 -42.52 -30.02 -33.48
C ASP A 209 -42.39 -31.55 -33.39
N ARG A 210 -42.94 -32.11 -32.32
CA ARG A 210 -42.96 -33.56 -32.11
C ARG A 210 -43.86 -34.22 -33.17
N PRO A 211 -43.42 -35.30 -33.84
CA PRO A 211 -44.26 -35.99 -34.81
C PRO A 211 -45.45 -36.67 -34.12
N ALA A 212 -46.62 -36.67 -34.78
CA ALA A 212 -47.89 -37.11 -34.20
C ALA A 212 -47.95 -38.59 -33.79
N ASN A 213 -47.01 -39.41 -34.28
CA ASN A 213 -46.90 -40.83 -33.93
C ASN A 213 -46.03 -41.10 -32.69
N CYS A 214 -45.53 -40.07 -32.01
CA CYS A 214 -44.74 -40.19 -30.78
C CYS A 214 -45.43 -39.45 -29.62
N ASP A 215 -45.77 -40.18 -28.56
CA ASP A 215 -46.46 -39.62 -27.40
C ASP A 215 -45.46 -39.15 -26.32
N LYS A 216 -45.73 -37.98 -25.73
CA LYS A 216 -44.83 -37.35 -24.74
C LYS A 216 -44.94 -38.00 -23.35
N GLY A 217 -46.12 -38.47 -22.96
CA GLY A 217 -46.38 -39.01 -21.63
C GLY A 217 -45.83 -40.42 -21.45
N THR A 218 -45.94 -41.25 -22.49
CA THR A 218 -45.47 -42.63 -22.51
C THR A 218 -44.05 -42.78 -23.03
N GLN A 219 -43.48 -41.74 -23.66
CA GLN A 219 -42.15 -41.75 -24.29
C GLN A 219 -42.00 -42.84 -25.38
N LEU A 220 -43.11 -43.31 -25.93
CA LEU A 220 -43.15 -44.36 -26.95
C LEU A 220 -43.57 -43.78 -28.31
N CYS A 221 -42.94 -44.26 -29.37
CA CYS A 221 -43.33 -44.00 -30.75
C CYS A 221 -44.02 -45.22 -31.35
N VAL A 222 -45.18 -45.03 -31.97
CA VAL A 222 -45.94 -46.08 -32.64
C VAL A 222 -45.53 -46.13 -34.12
N HIS A 223 -45.26 -47.33 -34.63
CA HIS A 223 -44.94 -47.55 -36.04
C HIS A 223 -46.24 -47.67 -36.87
N PRO A 224 -46.60 -46.67 -37.69
CA PRO A 224 -47.83 -46.72 -38.47
C PRO A 224 -47.76 -47.80 -39.55
N VAL A 225 -48.91 -48.41 -39.87
CA VAL A 225 -49.00 -49.41 -40.94
C VAL A 225 -48.77 -48.71 -42.29
N GLY A 226 -47.79 -49.18 -43.07
CA GLY A 226 -47.43 -48.60 -44.37
C GLY A 226 -46.31 -47.55 -44.33
N MET A 227 -45.76 -47.24 -43.15
CA MET A 227 -44.55 -46.42 -43.02
C MET A 227 -43.30 -47.28 -43.21
N SER A 228 -42.24 -46.73 -43.82
CA SER A 228 -40.96 -47.41 -43.96
C SER A 228 -40.16 -47.35 -42.65
N ASP A 229 -39.30 -48.35 -42.41
CA ASP A 229 -38.43 -48.38 -41.22
C ASP A 229 -37.52 -47.14 -41.13
N SER A 230 -37.08 -46.59 -42.29
CA SER A 230 -36.25 -45.38 -42.34
C SER A 230 -37.02 -44.13 -41.91
N ASP A 231 -38.28 -44.00 -42.32
CA ASP A 231 -39.11 -42.85 -41.94
C ASP A 231 -39.51 -42.91 -40.46
N PHE A 232 -39.71 -44.12 -39.95
CA PHE A 232 -39.94 -44.35 -38.53
C PHE A 232 -38.72 -43.97 -37.68
N LYS A 233 -37.50 -44.38 -38.08
CA LYS A 233 -36.26 -43.95 -37.42
C LYS A 233 -36.07 -42.44 -37.44
N ALA A 234 -36.33 -41.79 -38.59
CA ALA A 234 -36.27 -40.33 -38.68
C ALA A 234 -37.30 -39.64 -37.75
N SER A 235 -38.48 -40.24 -37.54
CA SER A 235 -39.49 -39.75 -36.60
C SER A 235 -39.03 -39.90 -35.14
N GLN A 236 -38.34 -41.00 -34.82
CA GLN A 236 -37.77 -41.23 -33.49
C GLN A 236 -36.65 -40.24 -33.17
N GLU A 237 -35.74 -39.98 -34.13
CA GLU A 237 -34.69 -38.97 -33.99
C GLU A 237 -35.27 -37.57 -33.79
N LYS A 238 -36.28 -37.18 -34.60
CA LYS A 238 -36.98 -35.90 -34.44
C LYS A 238 -37.67 -35.77 -33.08
N ALA A 239 -38.26 -36.84 -32.56
CA ALA A 239 -38.90 -36.81 -31.24
C ALA A 239 -37.86 -36.62 -30.11
N GLY A 240 -36.68 -37.23 -30.22
CA GLY A 240 -35.57 -37.00 -29.28
C GLY A 240 -35.03 -35.57 -29.35
N ASP A 241 -34.90 -35.02 -30.55
CA ASP A 241 -34.52 -33.63 -30.77
C ASP A 241 -35.56 -32.65 -30.22
N ALA A 242 -36.85 -32.92 -30.42
CA ALA A 242 -37.95 -32.08 -29.94
C ALA A 242 -38.02 -32.00 -28.40
N ASP A 243 -37.59 -33.04 -27.68
CA ASP A 243 -37.54 -33.03 -26.22
C ASP A 243 -36.24 -32.40 -25.68
N SER A 244 -35.09 -32.67 -26.31
CA SER A 244 -33.78 -32.25 -25.79
C SER A 244 -33.39 -30.81 -26.16
N ARG A 245 -33.69 -30.36 -27.39
CA ARG A 245 -33.33 -29.02 -27.88
C ARG A 245 -33.97 -27.87 -27.07
N PRO A 246 -35.26 -27.87 -26.72
CA PRO A 246 -35.82 -26.77 -25.93
C PRO A 246 -35.23 -26.72 -24.52
N VAL A 247 -34.92 -27.87 -23.91
CA VAL A 247 -34.26 -27.93 -22.60
C VAL A 247 -32.84 -27.37 -22.68
N LEU A 248 -32.07 -27.79 -23.70
CA LEU A 248 -30.72 -27.27 -23.94
C LEU A 248 -30.73 -25.75 -24.20
N GLY A 249 -31.65 -25.27 -25.03
CA GLY A 249 -31.84 -23.86 -25.31
C GLY A 249 -32.20 -23.05 -24.06
N ALA A 250 -33.09 -23.58 -23.21
CA ALA A 250 -33.47 -22.95 -21.95
C ALA A 250 -32.31 -22.88 -20.93
N VAL A 251 -31.52 -23.96 -20.79
CA VAL A 251 -30.37 -23.99 -19.88
C VAL A 251 -29.27 -23.03 -20.35
N LEU A 252 -28.97 -23.03 -21.65
CA LEU A 252 -27.99 -22.11 -22.25
C LEU A 252 -28.46 -20.65 -22.15
N GLY A 253 -29.76 -20.41 -22.36
CA GLY A 253 -30.36 -19.10 -22.17
C GLY A 253 -30.23 -18.63 -20.71
N ALA A 254 -30.63 -19.45 -19.75
CA ALA A 254 -30.57 -19.09 -18.33
C ALA A 254 -29.14 -18.79 -17.86
N SER A 255 -28.14 -19.57 -18.31
CA SER A 255 -26.74 -19.32 -17.97
C SER A 255 -26.21 -18.02 -18.59
N GLY A 256 -26.57 -17.71 -19.84
CA GLY A 256 -26.23 -16.45 -20.47
C GLY A 256 -26.81 -15.23 -19.75
N LEU A 257 -28.06 -15.31 -19.28
CA LEU A 257 -28.70 -14.28 -18.44
C LEU A 257 -27.94 -14.08 -17.12
N GLY A 258 -27.49 -15.16 -16.50
CA GLY A 258 -26.63 -15.10 -15.31
C GLY A 258 -25.31 -14.37 -15.55
N LEU A 259 -24.63 -14.66 -16.65
CA LEU A 259 -23.37 -13.99 -17.02
C LEU A 259 -23.56 -12.50 -17.29
N VAL A 260 -24.65 -12.10 -17.95
CA VAL A 260 -24.96 -10.68 -18.16
C VAL A 260 -25.15 -9.97 -16.81
N ALA A 261 -25.93 -10.55 -15.90
CA ALA A 261 -26.16 -9.97 -14.58
C ALA A 261 -24.86 -9.85 -13.76
N ILE A 262 -24.01 -10.88 -13.79
CA ILE A 262 -22.70 -10.88 -13.11
C ILE A 262 -21.76 -9.83 -13.70
N GLY A 263 -21.66 -9.74 -15.03
CA GLY A 263 -20.82 -8.76 -15.70
C GLY A 263 -21.25 -7.33 -15.44
N LEU A 264 -22.56 -7.07 -15.44
CA LEU A 264 -23.12 -5.76 -15.07
C LEU A 264 -22.87 -5.44 -13.59
N LEU A 265 -23.10 -6.38 -12.68
CA LEU A 265 -22.84 -6.19 -11.25
C LEU A 265 -21.36 -5.88 -11.00
N TRP A 266 -20.44 -6.63 -11.63
CA TRP A 266 -19.01 -6.35 -11.56
C TRP A 266 -18.71 -4.93 -12.04
N HIS A 267 -19.21 -4.55 -13.23
CA HIS A 267 -18.98 -3.21 -13.79
C HIS A 267 -19.37 -2.07 -12.81
N PHE A 268 -20.45 -2.23 -12.05
CA PHE A 268 -20.90 -1.23 -11.08
C PHE A 268 -20.22 -1.31 -9.69
N VAL A 269 -19.70 -2.48 -9.31
CA VAL A 269 -19.05 -2.71 -7.99
C VAL A 269 -17.54 -2.48 -8.04
N GLU A 270 -16.92 -2.49 -9.22
CA GLU A 270 -15.48 -2.30 -9.35
C GLU A 270 -15.04 -0.91 -8.86
N PRO A 271 -14.18 -0.83 -7.82
CA PRO A 271 -13.70 0.46 -7.35
C PRO A 271 -12.88 1.12 -8.44
N THR A 272 -13.34 2.27 -8.92
CA THR A 272 -12.62 3.14 -9.86
C THR A 272 -11.45 3.82 -9.15
N GLY A 273 -10.43 3.04 -8.80
CA GLY A 273 -9.16 3.52 -8.28
C GLY A 273 -8.13 3.70 -9.41
N PRO A 274 -7.18 4.64 -9.29
CA PRO A 274 -6.11 4.77 -10.26
C PRO A 274 -5.27 3.49 -10.27
N VAL A 275 -5.22 2.82 -11.43
CA VAL A 275 -4.29 1.72 -11.66
C VAL A 275 -2.89 2.29 -11.45
N LYS A 276 -2.19 1.84 -10.41
CA LYS A 276 -0.75 2.07 -10.30
C LYS A 276 -0.16 1.40 -11.53
N THR A 277 0.40 2.20 -12.43
CA THR A 277 1.29 1.70 -13.47
C THR A 277 2.39 0.95 -12.75
N GLU A 278 2.25 -0.36 -12.60
CA GLU A 278 3.36 -1.19 -12.16
C GLU A 278 4.38 -1.09 -13.29
N THR A 279 5.42 -0.30 -13.04
CA THR A 279 6.68 -0.27 -13.77
C THR A 279 7.47 -1.58 -13.52
N GLY A 280 6.77 -2.70 -13.55
CA GLY A 280 7.32 -4.04 -13.61
C GLY A 280 7.18 -4.53 -15.04
N THR A 281 8.17 -5.29 -15.48
CA THR A 281 8.28 -5.98 -16.78
C THR A 281 7.02 -6.80 -17.08
N ALA A 282 5.94 -6.15 -17.51
CA ALA A 282 4.65 -6.77 -17.74
C ALA A 282 4.53 -7.06 -19.24
N LEU A 283 4.57 -8.34 -19.58
CA LEU A 283 4.18 -8.85 -20.88
C LEU A 283 2.73 -8.39 -21.14
N ARG A 284 2.55 -7.44 -22.07
CA ARG A 284 1.23 -6.93 -22.45
C ARG A 284 0.68 -7.82 -23.56
N VAL A 285 -0.41 -8.52 -23.26
CA VAL A 285 -1.17 -9.26 -24.26
C VAL A 285 -2.27 -8.34 -24.80
N THR A 286 -2.15 -7.92 -26.06
CA THR A 286 -3.14 -7.06 -26.72
C THR A 286 -3.88 -7.86 -27.78
N PRO A 287 -5.20 -8.06 -27.66
CA PRO A 287 -5.98 -8.67 -28.72
C PRO A 287 -6.15 -7.67 -29.87
N TRP A 288 -6.10 -8.17 -31.11
CA TRP A 288 -6.43 -7.38 -32.29
C TRP A 288 -7.32 -8.19 -33.23
N ALA A 289 -8.21 -7.49 -33.93
CA ALA A 289 -9.10 -8.07 -34.93
C ALA A 289 -9.18 -7.15 -36.14
N GLY A 290 -8.99 -7.73 -37.32
CA GLY A 290 -9.22 -7.14 -38.63
C GLY A 290 -10.28 -7.92 -39.40
N ALA A 291 -10.66 -7.43 -40.58
CA ALA A 291 -11.81 -7.92 -41.34
C ALA A 291 -11.82 -9.45 -41.60
N ASN A 292 -10.66 -10.11 -41.69
CA ASN A 292 -10.53 -11.54 -41.96
C ASN A 292 -9.59 -12.28 -40.99
N MET A 293 -9.13 -11.64 -39.90
CA MET A 293 -8.19 -12.28 -38.98
C MET A 293 -8.27 -11.64 -37.59
N SER A 294 -8.07 -12.47 -36.57
CA SER A 294 -7.96 -12.03 -35.18
C SER A 294 -6.83 -12.78 -34.50
N GLY A 295 -6.13 -12.12 -33.58
CA GLY A 295 -5.01 -12.70 -32.87
C GLY A 295 -4.70 -11.99 -31.56
N LEU A 296 -3.68 -12.48 -30.87
CA LEU A 296 -3.12 -11.86 -29.68
C LEU A 296 -1.68 -11.43 -30.00
N SER A 297 -1.36 -10.15 -29.80
CA SER A 297 0.01 -9.66 -29.81
C SER A 297 0.59 -9.66 -28.41
N LEU A 298 1.83 -10.10 -28.28
CA LEU A 298 2.61 -10.07 -27.05
C LEU A 298 3.63 -8.93 -27.17
N ASP A 299 3.45 -7.88 -26.39
CA ASP A 299 4.37 -6.74 -26.36
C ASP A 299 5.12 -6.75 -25.02
N GLY A 300 6.45 -6.73 -25.07
CA GLY A 300 7.31 -6.74 -23.90
C GLY A 300 8.43 -5.73 -24.06
N ARG A 301 8.66 -4.90 -23.03
CA ARG A 301 9.89 -4.12 -22.92
C ARG A 301 10.87 -4.94 -22.08
N PHE A 302 11.90 -5.48 -22.74
CA PHE A 302 13.02 -6.19 -22.10
C PHE A 302 14.04 -5.19 -21.55
#